data_AF-A0A5N9G859-F1
#
_entry.id   AF-A0A5N9G859-F1
#
_cell.length_a   1.000
_cell.length_b   1.000
_cell.length_c   1.000
_cell.angle_alpha   90.00
_cell.angle_beta   90.00
_cell.angle_gamma   90.00
#
_symmetry.space_group_name_H-M   'P 1'
#
loop_
_entity.id
_entity.type
_entity.pdbx_description
1 polymer ?
#
loop_
_entity_poly.entity_id
_entity_poly.type
_entity_poly.pdbx_seq_one_letter_code
_entity_poly.pdbx_strand_id
1 'polypeptide(L)'
;MLDTDDHDAADRQSGELSDHRVVQRWSPDKSVGDHFSRTLALTGAAWDVYLIYPPGVAWRSDALPAPAFWTHQLPESGGADPSLRLDPESLAQAVGSMVDLHS
;
A
#
# COMPACT_ATOMS: atom_id res chain seq x y z
N MET A 1 -13.35 2.89 -9.11
CA MET A 1 -13.75 1.85 -8.14
C MET A 1 -14.60 0.86 -8.88
N LEU A 2 -14.34 -0.44 -8.75
CA LEU A 2 -15.16 -1.47 -9.38
C LEU A 2 -16.50 -1.57 -8.65
N ASP A 3 -17.55 -1.95 -9.39
CA ASP A 3 -18.90 -2.07 -8.84
C ASP A 3 -19.04 -3.28 -7.90
N THR A 4 -18.12 -4.26 -8.00
CA THR A 4 -18.07 -5.46 -7.16
C THR A 4 -16.62 -5.81 -6.75
N ASP A 5 -16.50 -6.52 -5.62
CA ASP A 5 -15.25 -7.06 -5.06
C ASP A 5 -15.29 -8.60 -5.14
N ASP A 6 -15.37 -9.11 -6.37
CA ASP A 6 -15.38 -10.54 -6.69
C ASP A 6 -14.23 -10.91 -7.63
N HIS A 7 -14.01 -12.21 -7.80
CA HIS A 7 -12.94 -12.75 -8.64
C HIS A 7 -13.05 -12.25 -10.09
N ASP A 8 -14.26 -12.21 -10.65
CA ASP A 8 -14.48 -11.85 -12.06
C ASP A 8 -14.18 -10.36 -12.31
N ALA A 9 -14.48 -9.50 -11.33
CA ALA A 9 -14.11 -8.09 -11.35
C ALA A 9 -12.58 -7.91 -11.21
N ALA A 10 -11.95 -8.66 -10.30
CA ALA A 10 -10.50 -8.63 -10.11
C ALA A 10 -9.76 -9.09 -11.38
N ASP A 11 -10.23 -10.16 -12.02
CA ASP A 11 -9.65 -10.69 -13.27
C ASP A 11 -9.72 -9.67 -14.39
N ARG A 12 -10.89 -9.04 -14.61
CA ARG A 12 -11.04 -7.98 -15.63
C ARG A 12 -10.10 -6.80 -15.38
N GLN A 13 -10.04 -6.33 -14.13
CA GLN A 13 -9.19 -5.19 -13.75
C GLN A 13 -7.70 -5.50 -13.90
N SER A 14 -7.30 -6.75 -13.60
CA SER A 14 -5.89 -7.17 -13.69
C SER A 14 -5.32 -7.01 -15.10
N GLY A 15 -6.17 -7.09 -16.13
CA GLY A 15 -5.80 -6.93 -17.54
C GLY A 15 -5.46 -5.50 -17.95
N GLU A 16 -5.85 -4.49 -17.16
CA GLU A 16 -5.62 -3.08 -17.51
C GLU A 16 -4.14 -2.65 -17.39
N LEU A 17 -3.37 -3.32 -16.53
CA LEU A 17 -1.94 -3.08 -16.36
C LEU A 17 -1.15 -4.34 -16.70
N SER A 18 -0.66 -4.39 -17.94
CA SER A 18 0.17 -5.49 -18.44
C SER A 18 1.65 -5.07 -18.49
N ASP A 19 2.42 -5.50 -17.50
CA ASP A 19 3.89 -5.35 -17.45
C ASP A 19 4.49 -6.61 -16.81
N HIS A 20 5.59 -7.13 -17.35
CA HIS A 20 6.19 -8.38 -16.87
C HIS A 20 6.68 -8.32 -15.40
N ARG A 21 6.84 -7.11 -14.85
CA ARG A 21 7.22 -6.87 -13.46
C ARG A 21 6.02 -6.87 -12.51
N VAL A 22 4.80 -6.82 -13.04
CA VAL A 22 3.57 -6.75 -12.27
C VAL A 22 3.04 -8.16 -12.06
N VAL A 23 2.88 -8.56 -10.79
CA VAL A 23 2.24 -9.82 -10.41
C VAL A 23 0.92 -9.49 -9.75
N GLN A 24 -0.18 -9.82 -10.44
CA GLN A 24 -1.54 -9.61 -9.93
C GLN A 24 -1.96 -10.81 -9.08
N ARG A 25 -2.57 -10.54 -7.92
CA ARG A 25 -3.12 -11.54 -7.00
C ARG A 25 -4.40 -10.99 -6.37
N TRP A 26 -5.39 -11.87 -6.19
CA TRP A 26 -6.62 -11.56 -5.47
C TRP A 26 -6.72 -12.40 -4.20
N SER A 27 -7.23 -11.80 -3.13
CA SER A 27 -7.40 -12.41 -1.81
C SER A 27 -8.89 -12.30 -1.44
N PRO A 28 -9.68 -13.38 -1.57
CA PRO A 28 -11.13 -13.34 -1.32
C PRO A 28 -11.48 -12.98 0.12
N ASP A 29 -10.59 -13.33 1.05
CA ASP A 29 -10.74 -13.11 2.49
C ASP A 29 -10.21 -11.75 2.96
N LYS A 30 -9.69 -10.92 2.04
CA LYS A 30 -9.10 -9.60 2.33
C LYS A 30 -7.91 -9.67 3.30
N SER A 31 -7.33 -10.86 3.49
CA SER A 31 -6.26 -11.09 4.46
C SER A 31 -5.03 -10.22 4.20
N VAL A 32 -4.74 -9.89 2.94
CA VAL A 32 -3.66 -8.97 2.58
C VAL A 32 -3.94 -7.57 3.14
N GLY A 33 -5.13 -7.03 2.88
CA GLY A 33 -5.55 -5.71 3.37
C GLY A 33 -5.52 -5.63 4.90
N ASP A 34 -5.98 -6.68 5.58
CA ASP A 34 -5.98 -6.77 7.04
C ASP A 34 -4.55 -6.74 7.63
N HIS A 35 -3.58 -7.39 6.99
CA HIS A 35 -2.19 -7.34 7.45
C HIS A 35 -1.62 -5.92 7.38
N PHE A 36 -1.89 -5.19 6.29
CA PHE A 36 -1.48 -3.79 6.17
C PHE A 36 -2.21 -2.91 7.19
N SER A 37 -3.52 -3.08 7.37
CA SER A 37 -4.30 -2.33 8.36
C SER A 37 -3.74 -2.49 9.77
N ARG A 38 -3.38 -3.71 10.19
CA ARG A 38 -2.74 -3.95 11.49
C ARG A 38 -1.39 -3.27 11.61
N THR A 39 -0.57 -3.35 10.56
CA THR A 39 0.78 -2.76 10.54
C THR A 39 0.73 -1.22 10.62
N LEU A 40 -0.29 -0.63 10.01
CA LEU A 40 -0.52 0.82 9.96
C LEU A 40 -1.48 1.33 11.06
N ALA A 41 -1.89 0.46 11.98
CA ALA A 41 -2.85 0.75 13.05
C ALA A 41 -4.18 1.37 12.56
N LEU A 42 -4.68 0.93 11.41
CA LEU A 42 -5.94 1.38 10.81
C LEU A 42 -7.13 0.60 11.36
N THR A 43 -8.30 1.25 11.36
CA THR A 43 -9.58 0.63 11.74
C THR A 43 -10.35 0.06 10.54
N GLY A 44 -9.93 0.39 9.32
CA GLY A 44 -10.49 -0.12 8.07
C GLY A 44 -9.41 -0.67 7.15
N ALA A 45 -9.83 -1.16 5.97
CA ALA A 45 -8.90 -1.69 4.97
C ALA A 45 -7.87 -0.62 4.53
N ALA A 46 -6.61 -1.02 4.41
CA ALA A 46 -5.51 -0.18 3.96
C ALA A 46 -5.50 0.01 2.42
N TRP A 47 -6.59 0.51 1.85
CA TRP A 47 -6.65 0.92 0.45
C TRP A 47 -6.09 2.34 0.23
N ASP A 48 -5.55 2.62 -0.95
CA ASP A 48 -4.92 3.90 -1.32
C ASP A 48 -3.86 4.40 -0.31
N VAL A 49 -2.93 3.51 0.04
CA VAL A 49 -1.75 3.80 0.86
C VAL A 49 -0.48 3.71 0.03
N TYR A 50 0.49 4.55 0.35
CA TYR A 50 1.80 4.60 -0.29
C TYR A 50 2.85 4.32 0.77
N LEU A 51 3.57 3.21 0.63
CA LEU A 51 4.53 2.73 1.63
C LEU A 51 5.93 2.80 1.04
N ILE A 52 6.88 3.34 1.80
CA ILE A 52 8.29 3.34 1.41
C ILE A 52 9.13 2.57 2.42
N TYR A 53 9.92 1.65 1.89
CA TYR A 53 10.82 0.78 2.64
C TYR A 53 12.27 1.09 2.27
N PRO A 54 13.18 1.19 3.24
CA PRO A 54 14.59 1.37 2.95
C PRO A 54 15.19 0.10 2.31
N PRO A 55 16.32 0.22 1.59
CA PRO A 55 17.02 -0.92 1.03
C PRO A 55 17.35 -1.99 2.07
N GLY A 56 17.29 -3.25 1.67
CA GLY A 56 17.58 -4.39 2.53
C GLY A 56 16.39 -4.85 3.40
N VAL A 57 15.28 -4.13 3.44
CA VAL A 57 14.05 -4.62 4.09
C VAL A 57 13.46 -5.75 3.27
N ALA A 58 13.24 -6.89 3.91
CA ALA A 58 12.70 -8.08 3.30
C ALA A 58 11.44 -8.55 4.05
N TRP A 59 10.43 -8.98 3.30
CA TRP A 59 9.15 -9.44 3.83
C TRP A 59 9.27 -10.94 4.09
N ARG A 60 9.89 -11.30 5.24
CA ARG A 60 10.30 -12.68 5.56
C ARG A 60 9.42 -13.38 6.59
N SER A 61 8.50 -12.66 7.22
CA SER A 61 7.64 -13.14 8.29
C SER A 61 6.18 -12.86 7.97
N ASP A 62 5.28 -13.49 8.72
CA ASP A 62 3.84 -13.24 8.64
C ASP A 62 3.48 -11.78 9.03
N ALA A 63 4.32 -11.14 9.85
CA ALA A 63 4.22 -9.71 10.12
C ALA A 63 4.92 -8.91 9.02
N LEU A 64 4.20 -7.96 8.42
CA LEU A 64 4.77 -7.00 7.48
C LEU A 64 5.76 -6.08 8.23
N PRO A 65 6.93 -5.77 7.64
CA PRO A 65 7.81 -4.77 8.21
C PRO A 65 7.10 -3.42 8.26
N ALA A 66 7.41 -2.63 9.28
CA ALA A 66 6.97 -1.24 9.35
C ALA A 66 7.65 -0.44 8.21
N PRO A 67 6.91 0.37 7.45
CA PRO A 67 7.51 1.27 6.46
C PRO A 67 8.31 2.36 7.17
N ALA A 68 9.37 2.85 6.53
CA ALA A 68 10.10 4.03 7.03
C ALA A 68 9.30 5.32 6.82
N PHE A 69 8.45 5.34 5.80
CA PHE A 69 7.52 6.41 5.51
C PHE A 69 6.24 5.84 4.91
N TRP A 70 5.09 6.42 5.24
CA TRP A 70 3.87 6.15 4.51
C TRP A 70 2.93 7.35 4.48
N THR A 71 2.07 7.37 3.47
CA THR A 71 1.04 8.39 3.28
C THR A 71 -0.21 7.76 2.64
N HIS A 72 -1.37 8.42 2.68
CA HIS A 72 -2.63 7.77 2.29
C HIS A 72 -3.74 8.73 1.79
N GLN A 73 -4.73 8.17 1.09
CA GLN A 73 -5.95 8.86 0.63
C GLN A 73 -7.24 8.35 1.31
N LEU A 74 -7.13 7.71 2.47
CA LEU A 74 -8.26 7.10 3.19
C LEU A 74 -9.38 8.09 3.60
N PRO A 75 -10.61 7.68 3.89
CA PRO A 75 -11.57 8.55 4.57
C PRO A 75 -11.16 8.84 6.03
N GLU A 76 -11.70 9.88 6.65
CA GLU A 76 -11.45 10.20 8.08
C GLU A 76 -11.87 9.06 9.02
N SER A 77 -12.90 8.29 8.64
CA SER A 77 -13.38 7.12 9.38
C SER A 77 -12.40 5.93 9.37
N GLY A 78 -11.33 5.98 8.57
CA GLY A 78 -10.34 4.90 8.44
C GLY A 78 -9.31 4.80 9.57
N GLY A 79 -9.34 5.73 10.54
CA GLY A 79 -8.45 5.72 11.71
C GLY A 79 -7.02 6.17 11.45
N ALA A 80 -6.70 6.57 10.22
CA ALA A 80 -5.39 7.09 9.86
C ALA A 80 -5.19 8.54 10.33
N ASP A 81 -3.96 8.88 10.69
CA ASP A 81 -3.56 10.24 11.06
C ASP A 81 -3.77 11.21 9.88
N PRO A 82 -4.63 12.25 10.02
CA PRO A 82 -4.86 13.22 8.94
C PRO A 82 -3.61 13.97 8.48
N SER A 83 -2.56 14.05 9.30
CA SER A 83 -1.28 14.66 8.90
C SER A 83 -0.50 13.81 7.88
N LEU A 84 -0.84 12.54 7.72
CA LEU A 84 -0.24 11.62 6.75
C LEU A 84 -1.03 11.55 5.44
N ARG A 85 -1.98 12.46 5.20
CA ARG A 85 -2.68 12.59 3.91
C ARG A 85 -1.68 12.75 2.76
N LEU A 86 -2.01 12.14 1.61
CA LEU A 86 -1.15 12.22 0.42
C LEU A 86 -0.86 13.66 0.04
N ASP A 87 0.40 14.02 0.22
CA ASP A 87 1.02 15.22 -0.34
C ASP A 87 2.10 14.78 -1.34
N PRO A 88 1.96 15.12 -2.63
CA PRO A 88 2.90 14.70 -3.67
C PRO A 88 4.34 15.15 -3.43
N GLU A 89 4.55 16.34 -2.86
CA GLU A 89 5.89 16.88 -2.59
C GLU A 89 6.58 16.09 -1.47
N SER A 90 5.88 15.84 -0.38
CA SER A 90 6.35 15.02 0.74
C SER A 90 6.69 13.59 0.29
N LEU A 91 5.84 12.98 -0.55
CA LEU A 91 6.11 11.65 -1.10
C LEU A 91 7.37 11.65 -1.97
N ALA A 92 7.52 12.63 -2.87
CA ALA A 92 8.69 12.75 -3.74
C ALA A 92 9.97 12.98 -2.93
N GLN A 93 9.93 13.83 -1.90
CA GLN A 93 11.05 14.07 -1.01
C GLN A 93 11.45 12.81 -0.23
N ALA A 94 10.48 12.04 0.27
CA ALA A 94 10.73 10.80 0.98
C ALA A 94 11.40 9.77 0.06
N VAL A 95 10.93 9.63 -1.19
CA VAL A 95 11.55 8.77 -2.20
C VAL A 95 12.99 9.23 -2.50
N GLY A 96 13.19 10.52 -2.79
CA GLY A 96 14.52 11.08 -3.11
C GLY A 96 15.53 10.84 -1.99
N SER A 97 15.13 11.10 -0.74
CA SER A 97 15.99 10.91 0.44
C SER A 97 16.47 9.47 0.60
N MET A 98 15.68 8.47 0.18
CA MET A 98 16.07 7.06 0.25
C MET A 98 16.99 6.62 -0.90
N VAL A 99 16.85 7.23 -2.07
CA VAL A 99 17.73 6.98 -3.22
C VAL A 99 19.12 7.61 -2.98
N ASP A 100 19.14 8.83 -2.48
CA ASP A 100 20.39 9.57 -2.24
C ASP A 100 21.21 8.99 -1.08
N LEU A 101 20.57 8.33 -0.10
CA LEU A 101 21.28 7.67 1.01
C LEU A 101 22.18 6.50 0.57
N HIS A 102 22.03 6.03 -0.66
CA HIS A 102 22.70 4.84 -1.21
C HIS A 102 23.52 5.13 -2.48
N SER A 103 23.71 6.41 -2.82
CA SER A 103 24.58 6.88 -3.92
C SER A 103 25.95 7.30 -3.39
#